data_AF-F5RFJ9-F1
#
_entry.id   AF-F5RFJ9-F1
#
_cell.length_a   1.000
_cell.length_b   1.000
_cell.length_c   1.000
_cell.angle_alpha   90.00
_cell.angle_beta   90.00
_cell.angle_gamma   90.00
#
_symmetry.space_group_name_H-M   'P 1'
#
loop_
_entity.id
_entity.type
_entity.pdbx_description
1 polymer ?
#
loop_
_entity_poly.entity_id
_entity_poly.type
_entity_poly.pdbx_seq_one_letter_code
_entity_poly.pdbx_strand_id
1 'polypeptide(L)'
;MSGQTYEELIAKISELQQQAEAVRKSELDTVIADVKAKIKKYNLSAADLGLGGNLRRAARATSAVKVKIAPGKYRNPETGEVKEVGAAGRKPTWLVSLSADELERARVS
;
A
#
# COMPACT_ATOMS: atom_id res chain seq x y z
N MET A 1 53.62 -13.61 -12.38
CA MET A 1 52.54 -12.70 -11.98
C MET A 1 51.45 -13.55 -11.34
N SER A 2 51.50 -13.75 -10.03
CA SER A 2 50.44 -14.47 -9.32
C SER A 2 49.24 -13.52 -9.24
N GLY A 3 48.26 -13.72 -10.13
CA GLY A 3 46.99 -13.02 -10.08
C GLY A 3 46.27 -13.39 -8.79
N GLN A 4 45.66 -12.40 -8.14
CA GLN A 4 44.84 -12.62 -6.95
C GLN A 4 43.77 -13.65 -7.28
N THR A 5 43.58 -14.61 -6.39
CA THR A 5 42.57 -15.65 -6.60
C THR A 5 41.18 -15.03 -6.50
N TYR A 6 40.20 -15.66 -7.14
CA TYR A 6 38.82 -15.16 -7.09
C TYR A 6 38.30 -15.01 -5.65
N GLU A 7 38.68 -15.94 -4.76
CA GLU A 7 38.29 -15.90 -3.34
C GLU A 7 38.92 -14.72 -2.59
N GLU A 8 40.19 -14.42 -2.85
CA GLU A 8 40.87 -13.25 -2.28
C GLU A 8 40.23 -11.93 -2.73
N LEU A 9 39.79 -11.84 -3.99
CA LEU A 9 39.08 -10.67 -4.51
C LEU A 9 37.71 -10.49 -3.85
N ILE A 10 36.95 -11.57 -3.64
CA ILE A 10 35.66 -11.53 -2.96
C ILE A 10 35.81 -11.13 -1.48
N ALA A 11 36.83 -11.66 -0.79
CA ALA A 11 37.12 -11.28 0.59
C ALA A 11 37.39 -9.76 0.71
N LYS A 12 38.18 -9.22 -0.22
CA LYS A 12 38.50 -7.79 -0.25
C LYS A 12 37.30 -6.91 -0.59
N ILE A 13 36.40 -7.38 -1.46
CA ILE A 13 35.13 -6.68 -1.75
C ILE A 13 34.25 -6.61 -0.50
N SER A 14 34.11 -7.72 0.23
CA SER A 14 33.32 -7.76 1.46
C SER A 14 33.86 -6.78 2.51
N GLU A 15 35.18 -6.73 2.68
CA GLU A 15 35.84 -5.79 3.60
C GLU A 15 35.60 -4.33 3.19
N LEU A 16 35.74 -4.02 1.89
CA LEU A 16 35.46 -2.67 1.36
C LEU A 16 33.99 -2.29 1.51
N GLN A 17 33.07 -3.24 1.36
CA GLN A 17 31.63 -3.00 1.59
C GLN A 17 31.34 -2.67 3.06
N GLN A 18 31.93 -3.41 3.99
CA GLN A 18 31.78 -3.13 5.43
C GLN A 18 32.35 -1.75 5.79
N GLN A 19 33.51 -1.39 5.24
CA GLN A 19 34.09 -0.07 5.41
C GLN A 19 33.20 1.04 4.83
N ALA A 20 32.65 0.84 3.63
CA ALA A 20 31.73 1.80 3.02
C ALA A 20 30.45 1.99 3.84
N GLU A 21 29.90 0.92 4.43
CA GLU A 21 28.74 1.01 5.31
C GLU A 21 29.05 1.73 6.63
N ALA A 22 30.24 1.49 7.21
CA ALA A 22 30.68 2.16 8.42
C ALA A 22 30.83 3.67 8.20
N VAL A 23 31.47 4.08 7.09
CA VAL A 23 31.58 5.48 6.69
C VAL A 23 30.20 6.09 6.47
N ARG A 24 29.34 5.42 5.71
CA ARG A 24 27.96 5.86 5.46
C ARG A 24 27.18 6.11 6.76
N LYS A 25 27.28 5.21 7.75
CA LYS A 25 26.62 5.39 9.05
C LYS A 25 27.15 6.62 9.79
N SER A 26 28.48 6.80 9.83
CA SER A 26 29.10 7.96 10.50
C SER A 26 28.74 9.30 9.84
N GLU A 27 28.70 9.34 8.51
CA GLU A 27 28.27 10.50 7.74
C GLU A 27 26.78 10.78 7.96
N LEU A 28 25.94 9.75 7.95
CA LEU A 28 24.51 9.88 8.22
C LEU A 28 24.25 10.43 9.62
N ASP A 29 24.94 9.94 10.67
CA ASP A 29 24.75 10.45 12.03
C ASP A 29 25.11 11.93 12.14
N THR A 30 26.21 12.33 11.49
CA THR A 30 26.66 13.74 11.43
C THR A 30 25.64 14.61 10.69
N VAL A 31 25.16 14.16 9.53
CA VAL A 31 24.15 14.86 8.72
C VAL A 31 22.82 14.95 9.48
N ILE A 32 22.39 13.88 10.15
CA ILE A 32 21.17 13.86 10.95
C ILE A 32 21.29 14.86 12.10
N ALA A 33 22.45 14.96 12.77
CA ALA A 33 22.67 15.94 13.82
C ALA A 33 22.58 17.39 13.30
N ASP A 34 23.20 17.69 12.15
CA ASP A 34 23.13 19.01 11.52
C ASP A 34 21.70 19.37 11.08
N VAL A 35 21.00 18.43 10.45
CA VAL A 35 19.59 18.62 10.06
C VAL A 35 18.70 18.85 11.28
N LYS A 36 18.87 18.08 12.36
CA LYS A 36 18.15 18.30 13.63
C LYS A 36 18.47 19.66 14.24
N ALA A 37 19.71 20.11 14.18
CA ALA A 37 20.11 21.44 14.66
C ALA A 37 19.43 22.56 13.83
N LYS A 38 19.38 22.41 12.50
CA LYS A 38 18.68 23.33 11.60
C LYS A 38 17.17 23.34 11.87
N ILE A 39 16.56 22.17 12.04
CA ILE A 39 15.14 22.04 12.43
C ILE A 39 14.86 22.85 13.70
N LYS A 40 15.68 22.70 14.74
CA LYS A 40 15.51 23.43 16.00
C LYS A 40 15.76 24.93 15.86
N LYS A 41 16.77 25.33 15.09
CA LYS A 41 17.15 26.75 14.90
C LYS A 41 16.07 27.55 14.19
N TYR A 42 15.44 26.95 13.17
CA TYR A 42 14.41 27.59 12.37
C TYR A 42 12.99 27.22 12.80
N ASN A 43 12.86 26.48 13.92
CA ASN A 43 11.60 25.96 14.44
C ASN A 43 10.74 25.26 13.38
N LEU A 44 11.41 24.49 12.50
CA LEU A 44 10.77 23.78 11.40
C LEU A 44 10.05 22.55 11.94
N SER A 45 8.89 22.26 11.38
CA SER A 45 8.14 21.04 11.65
C SER A 45 8.31 20.02 10.52
N ALA A 46 7.95 18.76 10.76
CA ALA A 46 7.91 17.75 9.71
C ALA A 46 6.98 18.16 8.54
N ALA A 47 5.96 18.99 8.80
CA ALA A 47 5.08 19.52 7.77
C ALA A 47 5.80 20.53 6.84
N ASP A 48 6.65 21.39 7.40
CA ASP A 48 7.43 22.39 6.64
C ASP A 48 8.48 21.74 5.74
N LEU A 49 8.95 20.55 6.14
CA LEU A 49 9.89 19.74 5.37
C LEU A 49 9.22 18.78 4.39
N GLY A 50 7.87 18.74 4.34
CA GLY A 50 7.13 17.76 3.54
C GLY A 50 7.33 16.31 3.97
N LEU A 51 7.93 16.08 5.15
CA LEU A 51 8.20 14.76 5.76
C LEU A 51 7.04 14.30 6.64
N GLY A 52 6.10 15.19 6.94
CA GLY A 52 4.82 14.88 7.54
C GLY A 52 4.03 14.06 6.54
N GLY A 53 4.16 12.73 6.67
CA GLY A 53 3.35 11.77 5.95
C GLY A 53 1.88 12.07 6.19
N ASN A 54 1.31 12.89 5.32
CA ASN A 54 -0.06 12.72 4.90
C ASN A 54 -0.09 11.36 4.22
N LEU A 55 -0.18 10.31 5.04
CA LEU A 55 -1.01 9.15 4.77
C LEU A 55 -2.45 9.67 4.58
N ARG A 56 -2.66 10.50 3.55
CA ARG A 56 -3.87 10.47 2.76
C ARG A 56 -3.87 9.04 2.23
N ARG A 57 -4.40 8.14 3.07
CA ARG A 57 -5.16 6.97 2.63
C ARG A 57 -5.73 7.38 1.29
N ALA A 58 -5.22 6.77 0.22
CA ALA A 58 -5.72 6.99 -1.12
C ALA A 58 -7.22 7.14 -0.98
N ALA A 59 -7.71 8.36 -1.20
CA ALA A 59 -9.10 8.68 -1.05
C ALA A 59 -9.78 7.77 -2.05
N ARG A 60 -10.31 6.66 -1.54
CA ARG A 60 -11.05 5.69 -2.35
C ARG A 60 -12.15 6.50 -2.96
N ALA A 61 -12.07 6.67 -4.28
CA ALA A 61 -12.97 7.49 -5.08
C ALA A 61 -14.39 7.39 -4.51
N THR A 62 -14.83 8.47 -3.85
CA THR A 62 -16.17 8.63 -3.33
C THR A 62 -17.06 8.98 -4.50
N SER A 63 -17.51 7.98 -5.26
CA SER A 63 -18.66 8.11 -6.17
C SER A 63 -19.07 6.75 -6.76
N ALA A 64 -19.48 5.83 -5.90
CA ALA A 64 -20.47 4.84 -6.28
C ALA A 64 -21.40 4.67 -5.09
N VAL A 65 -22.65 5.11 -5.24
CA VAL A 65 -23.72 4.83 -4.28
C VAL A 65 -23.74 3.32 -4.08
N LYS A 66 -23.25 2.85 -2.93
CA LYS A 66 -23.28 1.40 -2.63
C LYS A 66 -24.75 1.02 -2.47
N VAL A 67 -25.29 0.35 -3.48
CA VAL A 67 -26.65 -0.19 -3.43
C VAL A 67 -26.73 -1.24 -2.32
N LYS A 68 -27.69 -1.08 -1.41
CA LYS A 68 -27.89 -2.01 -0.28
C LYS A 68 -28.58 -3.27 -0.79
N ILE A 69 -27.80 -4.31 -1.07
CA ILE A 69 -28.33 -5.64 -1.43
C ILE A 69 -28.88 -6.32 -0.16
N ALA A 70 -30.15 -6.72 -0.13
CA ALA A 70 -30.75 -7.44 0.99
C ALA A 70 -30.28 -8.91 1.03
N PRO A 71 -30.41 -9.61 2.17
CA PRO A 71 -30.26 -11.05 2.20
C PRO A 71 -31.39 -11.72 1.42
N GLY A 72 -31.08 -12.72 0.60
CA GLY A 72 -32.06 -13.41 -0.24
C GLY A 72 -31.44 -14.19 -1.40
N LYS A 73 -32.29 -14.79 -2.22
CA LYS A 73 -31.90 -15.47 -3.45
C LYS A 73 -32.00 -14.49 -4.62
N TYR A 74 -30.96 -14.44 -5.45
CA TYR A 74 -30.88 -13.59 -6.63
C TYR A 74 -30.53 -14.43 -7.85
N ARG A 75 -31.22 -14.20 -8.96
CA ARG A 75 -30.97 -14.78 -10.26
C ARG A 75 -30.14 -13.82 -11.11
N ASN A 76 -28.99 -14.29 -11.58
CA ASN A 76 -28.15 -13.54 -12.49
C ASN A 76 -28.92 -13.32 -13.83
N PRO A 77 -29.12 -12.07 -14.28
CA PRO A 77 -29.83 -11.80 -15.54
C PRO A 77 -29.07 -12.29 -16.79
N GLU A 78 -27.74 -12.41 -16.72
CA GLU A 78 -26.91 -12.81 -17.86
C GLU A 78 -26.78 -14.34 -17.99
N THR A 79 -26.58 -15.03 -16.86
CA THR A 79 -26.31 -16.49 -16.86
C THR A 79 -27.48 -17.33 -16.35
N GLY A 80 -28.50 -16.71 -15.76
CA GLY A 80 -29.62 -17.40 -15.14
C GLY A 80 -29.29 -18.11 -13.82
N GLU A 81 -28.05 -18.04 -13.33
CA GLU A 81 -27.58 -18.67 -12.09
C GLU A 81 -28.27 -18.06 -10.86
N VAL A 82 -28.78 -18.89 -9.95
CA VAL A 82 -29.37 -18.44 -8.70
C VAL A 82 -28.34 -18.51 -7.58
N LYS A 83 -28.03 -17.38 -6.94
CA LYS A 83 -27.16 -17.31 -5.75
C LYS A 83 -27.93 -16.83 -4.54
N GLU A 84 -27.69 -17.50 -3.42
CA GLU A 84 -28.15 -17.08 -2.11
C GLU A 84 -27.09 -16.18 -1.47
N VAL A 85 -27.50 -14.98 -1.04
CA VAL A 85 -26.62 -13.98 -0.43
C VAL A 85 -27.10 -13.71 0.98
N GLY A 86 -26.21 -13.90 1.95
CA GLY A 86 -26.46 -13.59 3.36
C GLY A 86 -26.32 -12.11 3.70
N ALA A 87 -26.73 -11.74 4.92
CA ALA A 87 -26.63 -10.36 5.41
C ALA A 87 -25.19 -9.89 5.63
N ALA A 88 -24.28 -10.83 5.95
CA ALA A 88 -22.86 -10.59 6.15
C ALA A 88 -22.04 -11.34 5.11
N GLY A 89 -20.97 -10.71 4.61
CA GLY A 89 -20.02 -11.33 3.68
C GLY A 89 -19.85 -10.59 2.36
N ARG A 90 -18.86 -11.04 1.58
CA ARG A 90 -18.55 -10.49 0.26
C ARG A 90 -19.60 -10.99 -0.73
N LYS A 91 -20.35 -10.05 -1.32
CA LYS A 91 -21.37 -10.35 -2.32
C LYS A 91 -20.71 -10.65 -3.68
N PRO A 92 -21.33 -11.47 -4.54
CA PRO A 92 -20.85 -11.71 -5.90
C PRO A 92 -20.66 -10.40 -6.66
N THR A 93 -19.64 -10.32 -7.50
CA THR A 93 -19.31 -9.10 -8.26
C THR A 93 -20.47 -8.64 -9.15
N TRP A 94 -21.13 -9.58 -9.84
CA TRP A 94 -22.30 -9.28 -10.68
C TRP A 94 -23.42 -8.61 -9.87
N LEU A 95 -23.69 -9.07 -8.65
CA LEU A 95 -24.73 -8.52 -7.78
C LEU A 95 -24.38 -7.11 -7.25
N VAL A 96 -23.09 -6.83 -7.02
CA VAL A 96 -22.61 -5.50 -6.61
C VAL A 96 -22.63 -4.50 -7.77
N SER A 97 -22.56 -4.99 -9.01
CA SER A 97 -22.64 -4.17 -10.21
C SER A 97 -24.07 -3.83 -10.64
N LEU A 98 -25.09 -4.54 -10.13
CA LEU A 98 -26.49 -4.27 -10.44
C LEU A 98 -26.99 -2.98 -9.75
N SER A 99 -27.84 -2.25 -10.46
CA SER A 99 -28.63 -1.15 -9.91
C SER A 99 -29.74 -1.65 -8.95
N ALA A 100 -30.34 -0.74 -8.19
CA ALA A 100 -31.41 -1.09 -7.25
C ALA A 100 -32.60 -1.77 -7.94
N ASP A 101 -33.00 -1.27 -9.11
CA ASP A 101 -34.10 -1.84 -9.91
C ASP A 101 -33.77 -3.24 -10.43
N GLU A 102 -32.53 -3.47 -10.86
CA GLU A 102 -32.09 -4.78 -11.35
C GLU A 102 -31.99 -5.81 -10.22
N LEU A 103 -31.64 -5.39 -9.00
CA LEU A 103 -31.61 -6.27 -7.84
C LEU A 103 -33.01 -6.75 -7.46
N GLU A 104 -34.02 -5.88 -7.49
CA GLU A 104 -35.41 -6.27 -7.21
C GLU A 104 -35.94 -7.24 -8.27
N ARG A 105 -35.59 -7.04 -9.55
CA ARG A 105 -35.95 -7.97 -10.64
C ARG A 105 -35.21 -9.31 -10.56
N ALA A 106 -33.96 -9.28 -10.11
CA ALA A 106 -33.15 -10.47 -9.90
C ALA A 106 -33.59 -11.24 -8.65
N ARG A 107 -34.31 -10.62 -7.71
CA ARG A 107 -34.73 -11.28 -6.48
C ARG A 107 -35.73 -12.39 -6.77
N VAL A 108 -35.40 -13.59 -6.31
CA VAL A 108 -36.26 -14.77 -6.38
C VAL A 108 -36.89 -14.96 -5.00
N SER A 109 -38.22 -15.07 -4.96
CA SER A 109 -38.97 -15.36 -3.73
C SER A 109 -38.76 -16.78 -3.23
#